data_AF-A0A953E2B1-F1
#
_entry.id   AF-A0A953E2B1-F1
#
_cell.length_a   1.000
_cell.length_b   1.000
_cell.length_c   1.000
_cell.angle_alpha   90.00
_cell.angle_beta   90.00
_cell.angle_gamma   90.00
#
_symmetry.space_group_name_H-M   'P 1'
#
loop_
_entity.id
_entity.type
_entity.pdbx_description
1 polymer ?
#
loop_
_entity_poly.entity_id
_entity_poly.type
_entity_poly.pdbx_seq_one_letter_code
_entity_poly.pdbx_strand_id
1 'polypeptide(L)'
;MADLAEVLRRHTALEPADVEWLHLLVGEWQLLADLSFADLLLWVPTADRQGFVAAAQIRPVTSQTAYVEDKVGEVIQEGRRPLVDRAWHEGRIVREGDPEWGSGIPVREEAFPVRHDGRVIAVIARHTNLAAARTPSRLELTYLAAAADLATMISEGRFPFPGSPAESDSSPRAGDGLIRLDAEGRVVYASPNAVSAFRRLGLTGDLVGVHLGETTARLAPPEGLVEEPIAWLVSGLAGRDAEVEVEAHGAVVRLRSIPLLPGGQRLGALVLLRDVTELRRRERALLSKDAMIREIHHRVKNNLQTVAALLRLQARRLVAGEARAALDEAV
;
A
#
# COMPACT_ATOMS: atom_id res chain seq x y z
N MET A 1 -3.71 -18.06 13.28
CA MET A 1 -2.91 -16.83 13.22
C MET A 1 -3.77 -15.76 13.85
N ALA A 2 -3.32 -15.15 14.95
CA ALA A 2 -4.12 -14.14 15.62
C ALA A 2 -4.15 -12.88 14.76
N ASP A 3 -5.34 -12.32 14.53
CA ASP A 3 -5.50 -11.04 13.87
C ASP A 3 -5.02 -9.90 14.79
N LEU A 4 -4.53 -8.79 14.23
CA LEU A 4 -4.03 -7.64 14.99
C LEU A 4 -5.06 -7.19 16.04
N ALA A 5 -6.32 -7.06 15.62
CA ALA A 5 -7.42 -6.67 16.50
C ALA A 5 -7.63 -7.66 17.66
N GLU A 6 -7.38 -8.96 17.44
CA GLU A 6 -7.50 -9.98 18.47
C GLU A 6 -6.37 -9.88 19.49
N VAL A 7 -5.12 -9.69 19.03
CA VAL A 7 -3.96 -9.54 19.93
C VAL A 7 -4.10 -8.28 20.77
N LEU A 8 -4.42 -7.14 20.15
CA LEU A 8 -4.58 -5.86 20.85
C LEU A 8 -5.68 -5.94 21.92
N ARG A 9 -6.84 -6.49 21.58
CA ARG A 9 -7.97 -6.65 22.52
C ARG A 9 -7.65 -7.56 23.70
N ARG A 10 -6.84 -8.61 23.50
CA ARG A 10 -6.51 -9.59 24.56
C ARG A 10 -5.42 -9.10 25.51
N HIS A 11 -4.45 -8.35 24.99
CA HIS A 11 -3.20 -8.10 25.71
C HIS A 11 -2.97 -6.65 26.12
N THR A 12 -3.70 -5.69 25.54
CA THR A 12 -3.40 -4.26 25.67
C THR A 12 -4.58 -3.47 26.24
N ALA A 13 -4.30 -2.24 26.69
CA ALA A 13 -5.31 -1.29 27.18
C ALA A 13 -5.36 -0.02 26.31
N LEU A 14 -5.15 -0.16 24.99
CA LEU A 14 -5.16 0.96 24.05
C LEU A 14 -6.57 1.53 23.83
N GLU A 15 -6.64 2.84 23.58
CA GLU A 15 -7.88 3.51 23.20
C GLU A 15 -8.28 3.15 21.75
N PRO A 16 -9.57 3.16 21.39
CA PRO A 16 -10.01 2.81 20.04
C PRO A 16 -9.31 3.60 18.91
N ALA A 17 -9.00 4.88 19.16
CA ALA A 17 -8.27 5.72 18.21
C ALA A 17 -6.81 5.26 18.00
N ASP A 18 -6.14 4.83 19.07
CA ASP A 18 -4.77 4.29 18.98
C ASP A 18 -4.77 2.94 18.24
N VAL A 19 -5.80 2.12 18.45
CA VAL A 19 -5.99 0.85 17.72
C VAL A 19 -6.18 1.11 16.23
N GLU A 20 -7.04 2.06 15.86
CA GLU A 20 -7.24 2.45 14.45
C GLU A 20 -5.94 2.97 13.83
N TRP A 21 -5.18 3.80 14.55
CA TRP A 21 -3.88 4.28 14.08
C TRP A 21 -2.89 3.15 13.82
N LEU A 22 -2.82 2.15 14.71
CA LEU A 22 -1.97 0.96 14.50
C LEU A 22 -2.45 0.12 13.31
N HIS A 23 -3.76 0.01 13.07
CA HIS A 23 -4.29 -0.65 11.87
C HIS A 23 -3.87 0.07 10.60
N LEU A 24 -3.95 1.41 10.55
CA LEU A 24 -3.48 2.19 9.41
C LEU A 24 -1.97 1.98 9.18
N LEU A 25 -1.17 2.02 10.26
CA LEU A 25 0.28 1.82 10.16
C LEU A 25 0.64 0.42 9.64
N VAL A 26 0.05 -0.63 10.21
CA VAL A 26 0.26 -2.02 9.78
C VAL A 26 -0.26 -2.25 8.36
N GLY A 27 -1.26 -1.49 7.92
CA GLY A 27 -1.75 -1.50 6.54
C GLY A 27 -0.75 -0.98 5.52
N GLU A 28 0.21 -0.12 5.91
CA GLU A 28 1.13 0.54 4.97
C GLU A 28 2.62 0.21 5.20
N TRP A 29 2.97 -0.43 6.31
CA TRP A 29 4.36 -0.64 6.71
C TRP A 29 5.14 -1.66 5.86
N GLN A 30 4.50 -2.34 4.89
CA GLN A 30 5.22 -3.15 3.90
C GLN A 30 6.21 -2.28 3.13
N LEU A 31 5.82 -1.03 2.82
CA LEU A 31 6.71 -0.03 2.23
C LEU A 31 7.96 0.17 3.09
N LEU A 32 7.79 0.33 4.41
CA LEU A 32 8.91 0.51 5.33
C LEU A 32 9.80 -0.73 5.41
N ALA A 33 9.21 -1.93 5.44
CA ALA A 33 9.96 -3.19 5.44
C ALA A 33 10.80 -3.32 4.16
N ASP A 34 10.19 -3.08 3.00
CA ASP A 34 10.85 -3.20 1.69
C ASP A 34 11.97 -2.18 1.50
N LEU A 35 11.75 -0.93 1.91
CA LEU A 35 12.76 0.14 1.85
C LEU A 35 13.90 -0.10 2.85
N SER A 36 13.61 -0.76 3.97
CA SER A 36 14.62 -1.04 5.00
C SER A 36 15.35 -2.37 4.81
N PHE A 37 14.91 -3.22 3.89
CA PHE A 37 15.43 -4.58 3.68
C PHE A 37 15.41 -5.40 4.98
N ALA A 38 14.41 -5.18 5.84
CA ALA A 38 14.40 -5.69 7.19
C ALA A 38 12.99 -6.12 7.62
N ASP A 39 12.94 -7.12 8.51
CA ASP A 39 11.72 -7.52 9.19
C ASP A 39 11.33 -6.47 10.21
N LEU A 40 10.03 -6.25 10.36
CA LEU A 40 9.48 -5.35 11.37
C LEU A 40 8.57 -6.12 12.31
N LEU A 41 8.72 -5.85 13.61
CA LEU A 41 7.85 -6.32 14.68
C LEU A 41 7.23 -5.12 15.38
N LEU A 42 5.90 -5.12 15.52
CA LEU A 42 5.17 -4.12 16.31
C LEU A 42 5.03 -4.61 17.74
N TRP A 43 5.74 -3.97 18.67
CA TRP A 43 5.65 -4.22 20.10
C TRP A 43 4.70 -3.21 20.75
N VAL A 44 3.67 -3.71 21.42
CA VAL A 44 2.66 -2.89 22.10
C VAL A 44 2.70 -3.19 23.60
N PRO A 45 2.68 -2.18 24.48
CA PRO A 45 2.69 -2.41 25.92
C PRO A 45 1.50 -3.28 26.35
N THR A 46 1.77 -4.22 27.24
CA THR A 46 0.71 -5.04 27.85
C THR A 46 -0.17 -4.18 28.78
N ALA A 47 -1.39 -4.62 29.05
CA ALA A 47 -2.35 -3.90 29.88
C ALA A 47 -1.85 -3.65 31.32
N ASP A 48 -1.07 -4.59 31.86
CA ASP A 48 -0.40 -4.47 33.16
C ASP A 48 0.89 -3.62 33.15
N ARG A 49 1.34 -3.21 31.94
CA ARG A 49 2.56 -2.44 31.69
C ARG A 49 3.84 -3.09 32.22
N GLN A 50 3.87 -4.41 32.31
CA GLN A 50 5.07 -5.17 32.73
C GLN A 50 5.91 -5.67 31.54
N GLY A 51 5.51 -5.34 30.33
CA GLY A 51 6.21 -5.75 29.13
C GLY A 51 5.49 -5.39 27.85
N PHE A 52 5.76 -6.16 26.80
CA PHE A 52 5.25 -5.91 25.47
C PHE A 52 4.70 -7.20 24.84
N VAL A 53 3.70 -7.05 23.98
CA VAL A 53 3.23 -8.11 23.08
C VAL A 53 3.61 -7.75 21.64
N ALA A 54 4.09 -8.72 20.88
CA ALA A 54 4.27 -8.59 19.45
C ALA A 54 2.88 -8.63 18.78
N ALA A 55 2.33 -7.46 18.48
CA ALA A 55 0.99 -7.31 17.94
C ALA A 55 0.91 -7.61 16.43
N ALA A 56 2.00 -7.38 15.69
CA ALA A 56 2.08 -7.67 14.27
C ALA A 56 3.54 -7.92 13.85
N GLN A 57 3.70 -8.59 12.71
CA GLN A 57 4.98 -8.87 12.07
C GLN A 57 4.85 -8.67 10.56
N ILE A 58 5.88 -8.10 9.93
CA ILE A 58 5.99 -8.07 8.47
C ILE A 58 7.42 -8.39 8.03
N ARG A 59 7.53 -9.07 6.88
CA ARG A 59 8.80 -9.45 6.27
C ARG A 59 9.01 -8.66 4.96
N PRO A 60 10.24 -8.24 4.64
CA PRO A 60 10.52 -7.54 3.40
C PRO A 60 10.39 -8.51 2.22
N VAL A 61 9.90 -8.03 1.06
CA VAL A 61 10.00 -8.81 -0.19
C VAL A 61 11.33 -8.58 -0.91
N THR A 62 12.13 -7.62 -0.41
CA THR A 62 13.37 -7.14 -1.02
C THR A 62 14.64 -7.80 -0.46
N SER A 63 14.54 -8.58 0.61
CA SER A 63 15.68 -9.25 1.25
C SER A 63 15.27 -10.54 1.97
N GLN A 64 16.27 -11.25 2.50
CA GLN A 64 16.02 -12.43 3.33
C GLN A 64 15.56 -12.02 4.73
N THR A 65 14.56 -12.73 5.23
CA THR A 65 14.04 -12.55 6.59
C THR A 65 15.09 -12.91 7.66
N ALA A 66 15.10 -12.16 8.76
CA ALA A 66 15.79 -12.47 10.01
C ALA A 66 14.96 -13.43 10.90
N TYR A 67 13.64 -13.48 10.72
CA TYR A 67 12.72 -14.30 11.52
C TYR A 67 11.88 -15.24 10.64
N VAL A 68 12.30 -16.50 10.59
CA VAL A 68 11.52 -17.57 9.94
C VAL A 68 10.24 -17.88 10.73
N GLU A 69 10.31 -17.81 12.06
CA GLU A 69 9.18 -18.04 12.96
C GLU A 69 8.18 -16.88 12.95
N ASP A 70 6.92 -17.20 13.19
CA ASP A 70 5.87 -16.23 13.50
C ASP A 70 6.00 -15.80 14.97
N LYS A 71 6.14 -14.48 15.17
CA LYS A 71 6.29 -13.86 16.49
C LYS A 71 5.01 -13.20 16.99
N VAL A 72 3.93 -13.19 16.21
CA VAL A 72 2.68 -12.53 16.59
C VAL A 72 2.07 -13.21 17.81
N GLY A 73 1.75 -12.42 18.83
CA GLY A 73 1.23 -12.87 20.13
C GLY A 73 2.31 -13.24 21.15
N GLU A 74 3.59 -13.19 20.80
CA GLU A 74 4.68 -13.38 21.76
C GLU A 74 4.67 -12.24 22.79
N VAL A 75 4.69 -12.59 24.09
CA VAL A 75 4.74 -11.63 25.19
C VAL A 75 6.12 -11.67 25.82
N ILE A 76 6.75 -10.51 25.92
CA ILE A 76 8.05 -10.32 26.55
C ILE A 76 7.90 -9.42 27.77
N GLN A 77 8.66 -9.73 28.83
CA GLN A 77 8.76 -8.87 30.01
C GLN A 77 9.73 -7.72 29.76
N GLU A 78 9.53 -6.60 30.45
CA GLU A 78 10.48 -5.48 30.45
C GLU A 78 11.90 -5.96 30.81
N GLY A 79 12.91 -5.43 30.12
CA GLY A 79 14.32 -5.81 30.28
C GLY A 79 14.74 -7.01 29.42
N ARG A 80 13.80 -7.71 28.77
CA ARG A 80 14.14 -8.80 27.82
C ARG A 80 14.55 -8.29 26.45
N ARG A 81 14.12 -7.09 26.06
CA ARG A 81 14.53 -6.41 24.81
C ARG A 81 14.92 -4.96 25.09
N PRO A 82 16.18 -4.70 25.46
CA PRO A 82 16.63 -3.38 25.90
C PRO A 82 16.38 -2.26 24.90
N LEU A 83 16.44 -2.53 23.59
CA LEU A 83 16.17 -1.51 22.57
C LEU A 83 14.70 -1.14 22.50
N VAL A 84 13.80 -2.11 22.63
CA VAL A 84 12.35 -1.86 22.69
C VAL A 84 12.02 -1.05 23.94
N ASP A 85 12.55 -1.46 25.09
CA ASP A 85 12.37 -0.76 26.37
C ASP A 85 12.88 0.69 26.26
N ARG A 86 14.06 0.91 25.68
CA ARG A 86 14.63 2.25 25.51
C ARG A 86 13.87 3.11 24.51
N ALA A 87 13.46 2.57 23.37
CA ALA A 87 12.66 3.32 22.40
C ALA A 87 11.33 3.79 23.02
N TRP A 88 10.71 2.94 23.83
CA TRP A 88 9.49 3.24 24.57
C TRP A 88 9.70 4.37 25.58
N HIS A 89 10.67 4.23 26.47
CA HIS A 89 10.91 5.18 27.57
C HIS A 89 11.53 6.50 27.12
N GLU A 90 12.52 6.44 26.22
CA GLU A 90 13.22 7.62 25.72
C GLU A 90 12.43 8.33 24.61
N GLY A 91 11.46 7.65 24.00
CA GLY A 91 10.60 8.21 22.96
C GLY A 91 11.36 8.66 21.71
N ARG A 92 12.48 7.98 21.40
CA ARG A 92 13.36 8.26 20.26
C ARG A 92 13.84 6.98 19.58
N ILE A 93 14.35 7.12 18.36
CA ILE A 93 15.01 6.04 17.64
C ILE A 93 16.29 5.62 18.38
N VAL A 94 16.45 4.32 18.62
CA VAL A 94 17.62 3.70 19.26
C VAL A 94 18.16 2.58 18.39
N ARG A 95 19.49 2.53 18.27
CA ARG A 95 20.21 1.58 17.42
C ARG A 95 21.25 0.85 18.24
N GLU A 96 21.44 -0.42 17.94
CA GLU A 96 22.60 -1.16 18.43
C GLU A 96 23.81 -0.98 17.50
N GLY A 97 25.00 -0.93 18.10
CA GLY A 97 26.25 -0.82 17.35
C GLY A 97 26.73 -2.16 16.81
N ASP A 98 26.57 -3.23 17.60
CA ASP A 98 27.06 -4.58 17.26
C ASP A 98 25.90 -5.50 16.87
N PRO A 99 26.08 -6.41 15.88
CA PRO A 99 25.06 -7.40 15.53
C PRO A 99 24.84 -8.45 16.63
N GLU A 100 23.59 -8.82 16.86
CA GLU A 100 23.22 -9.98 17.66
C GLU A 100 23.35 -11.28 16.85
N TRP A 101 23.79 -12.36 17.51
CA TRP A 101 24.02 -13.68 16.89
C TRP A 101 23.03 -14.76 17.36
N GLY A 102 21.93 -14.38 18.02
CA GLY A 102 21.03 -15.29 18.73
C GLY A 102 20.41 -16.42 17.90
N SER A 103 20.29 -16.24 16.57
CA SER A 103 19.74 -17.23 15.64
C SER A 103 20.80 -17.91 14.75
N GLY A 104 22.09 -17.69 15.01
CA GLY A 104 23.21 -18.14 14.15
C GLY A 104 23.43 -17.28 12.90
N ILE A 105 22.60 -16.25 12.71
CA ILE A 105 22.69 -15.24 11.65
C ILE A 105 22.99 -13.90 12.35
N PRO A 106 23.94 -13.09 11.85
CA PRO A 106 24.16 -11.75 12.39
C PRO A 106 22.96 -10.87 12.05
N VAL A 107 22.25 -10.39 13.07
CA VAL A 107 21.09 -9.52 12.93
C VAL A 107 21.38 -8.19 13.60
N ARG A 108 21.17 -7.09 12.88
CA ARG A 108 21.21 -5.75 13.48
C ARG A 108 19.80 -5.32 13.83
N GLU A 109 19.63 -4.93 15.09
CA GLU A 109 18.36 -4.42 15.62
C GLU A 109 18.39 -2.89 15.76
N GLU A 110 17.25 -2.30 15.43
CA GLU A 110 16.93 -0.90 15.69
C GLU A 110 15.49 -0.82 16.17
N ALA A 111 15.22 0.01 17.16
CA ALA A 111 13.88 0.23 17.67
C ALA A 111 13.50 1.70 17.56
N PHE A 112 12.27 1.98 17.18
CA PHE A 112 11.74 3.34 17.11
C PHE A 112 10.28 3.41 17.58
N PRO A 113 9.92 4.49 18.29
CA PRO A 113 8.57 4.64 18.83
C PRO A 113 7.56 4.85 17.70
N VAL A 114 6.34 4.41 17.94
CA VAL A 114 5.16 4.78 17.16
C VAL A 114 4.39 5.80 17.98
N ARG A 115 4.22 7.01 17.44
CA ARG A 115 3.45 8.06 18.11
C ARG A 115 2.06 8.24 17.50
N HIS A 116 1.11 8.54 18.36
CA HIS A 116 -0.23 9.00 18.00
C HIS A 116 -0.64 10.09 19.01
N ASP A 117 -1.14 11.22 18.52
CA ASP A 117 -1.46 12.41 19.34
C ASP A 117 -0.36 12.81 20.34
N GLY A 118 0.90 12.75 19.89
CA GLY A 118 2.08 13.10 20.68
C GLY A 118 2.52 12.05 21.71
N ARG A 119 1.71 11.01 21.96
CA ARG A 119 2.00 9.92 22.91
C ARG A 119 2.66 8.75 22.18
N VAL A 120 3.62 8.09 22.82
CA VAL A 120 4.15 6.80 22.34
C VAL A 120 3.11 5.73 22.66
N ILE A 121 2.65 5.01 21.64
CA ILE A 121 1.60 3.98 21.78
C ILE A 121 2.11 2.56 21.46
N ALA A 122 3.22 2.46 20.72
CA ALA A 122 3.89 1.21 20.41
C ALA A 122 5.37 1.47 20.08
N VAL A 123 6.12 0.41 19.81
CA VAL A 123 7.49 0.44 19.29
C VAL A 123 7.59 -0.50 18.10
N ILE A 124 8.22 -0.05 17.01
CA ILE A 124 8.63 -0.95 15.94
C ILE A 124 10.08 -1.36 16.18
N ALA A 125 10.33 -2.67 16.25
CA ALA A 125 11.66 -3.24 16.18
C ALA A 125 11.95 -3.68 14.74
N ARG A 126 13.09 -3.25 14.22
CA ARG A 126 13.56 -3.53 12.86
C ARG A 126 14.77 -4.44 12.92
N HIS A 127 14.70 -5.56 12.22
CA HIS A 127 15.71 -6.61 12.24
C HIS A 127 16.29 -6.81 10.86
N THR A 128 17.54 -6.39 10.68
CA THR A 128 18.25 -6.53 9.40
C THR A 128 19.11 -7.78 9.42
N ASN A 129 18.86 -8.71 8.51
CA ASN A 129 19.73 -9.87 8.30
C ASN A 129 21.04 -9.44 7.61
N LEU A 130 22.18 -9.65 8.27
CA LEU A 130 23.50 -9.26 7.77
C LEU A 130 24.29 -10.42 7.16
N ALA A 131 23.72 -11.63 7.03
CA ALA A 131 24.46 -12.79 6.50
C ALA A 131 24.96 -12.59 5.06
N ALA A 132 24.24 -11.80 4.27
CA ALA A 132 24.62 -11.45 2.89
C ALA A 132 25.07 -9.99 2.75
N ALA A 133 25.53 -9.35 3.84
CA ALA A 133 25.93 -7.96 3.82
C ALA A 133 27.05 -7.71 2.79
N ARG A 134 26.78 -6.78 1.86
CA ARG A 134 27.70 -6.35 0.81
C ARG A 134 27.72 -4.83 0.72
N THR A 135 28.58 -4.28 -0.12
CA THR A 135 28.56 -2.83 -0.40
C THR A 135 27.21 -2.45 -1.04
N PRO A 136 26.44 -1.54 -0.42
CA PRO A 136 25.13 -1.17 -0.93
C PRO A 136 25.25 -0.35 -2.22
N SER A 137 24.38 -0.67 -3.18
CA SER A 137 24.16 0.08 -4.42
C SER A 137 23.48 1.42 -4.15
N ARG A 138 23.49 2.32 -5.14
CA ARG A 138 22.78 3.60 -5.07
C ARG A 138 21.27 3.42 -4.83
N LEU A 139 20.68 2.36 -5.37
CA LEU A 139 19.27 2.02 -5.12
C LEU A 139 19.07 1.68 -3.63
N GLU A 140 19.84 0.73 -3.10
CA GLU A 140 19.75 0.31 -1.70
C GLU A 140 19.99 1.49 -0.74
N LEU A 141 20.96 2.36 -1.03
CA LEU A 141 21.20 3.58 -0.25
C LEU A 141 20.00 4.54 -0.26
N THR A 142 19.35 4.71 -1.42
CA THR A 142 18.15 5.57 -1.53
C THR A 142 16.98 4.99 -0.76
N TYR A 143 16.81 3.65 -0.80
CA TYR A 143 15.77 2.94 -0.08
C TYR A 143 15.97 3.08 1.43
N LEU A 144 17.18 2.83 1.91
CA LEU A 144 17.53 2.97 3.33
C LEU A 144 17.35 4.41 3.83
N ALA A 145 17.72 5.41 3.02
CA ALA A 145 17.47 6.82 3.36
C ALA A 145 15.97 7.13 3.45
N ALA A 146 15.16 6.64 2.51
CA ALA A 146 13.70 6.83 2.56
C ALA A 146 13.07 6.10 3.76
N ALA A 147 13.54 4.90 4.10
CA ALA A 147 13.11 4.19 5.31
C ALA A 147 13.45 4.97 6.59
N ALA A 148 14.60 5.64 6.65
CA ALA A 148 14.98 6.46 7.79
C ALA A 148 14.08 7.70 7.93
N ASP A 149 13.73 8.34 6.81
CA ASP A 149 12.79 9.47 6.79
C ASP A 149 11.40 9.03 7.28
N LEU A 150 10.89 7.88 6.81
CA LEU A 150 9.61 7.30 7.25
C LEU A 150 9.63 6.90 8.74
N ALA A 151 10.71 6.25 9.22
CA ALA A 151 10.85 5.90 10.63
C ALA A 151 10.84 7.15 11.54
N THR A 152 11.42 8.25 11.07
CA THR A 152 11.36 9.55 11.76
C THR A 152 9.93 10.08 11.79
N MET A 153 9.22 10.05 10.66
CA MET A 153 7.82 10.48 10.59
C MET A 153 6.89 9.64 11.48
N ILE A 154 7.10 8.32 11.56
CA ILE A 154 6.37 7.42 12.49
C ILE A 154 6.67 7.79 13.95
N SER A 155 7.94 8.06 14.25
CA SER A 155 8.38 8.49 15.59
C SER A 155 7.83 9.86 15.99
N GLU A 156 7.38 10.66 15.02
CA GLU A 156 6.73 11.96 15.21
C GLU A 156 5.19 11.89 15.12
N GLY A 157 4.62 10.74 14.75
CA GLY A 157 3.17 10.58 14.53
C GLY A 157 2.65 11.29 13.26
N ARG A 158 3.51 11.46 12.26
CA ARG A 158 3.19 12.08 10.95
C ARG A 158 2.96 11.08 9.82
N PHE A 159 3.23 9.80 10.08
CA PHE A 159 2.96 8.69 9.19
C PHE A 159 2.31 7.54 10.00
N PRO A 160 1.26 6.89 9.50
CA PRO A 160 0.61 7.07 8.18
C PRO A 160 -0.15 8.40 8.03
N PHE A 161 -0.58 8.73 6.81
CA PHE A 161 -1.43 9.91 6.57
C PHE A 161 -2.91 9.56 6.81
N PRO A 162 -3.68 10.36 7.56
CA PRO A 162 -5.12 10.15 7.68
C PRO A 162 -5.81 10.21 6.33
N GLY A 163 -6.72 9.26 6.07
CA GLY A 163 -7.44 9.20 4.80
C GLY A 163 -6.57 8.79 3.60
N SER A 164 -5.35 8.26 3.83
CA SER A 164 -4.64 7.52 2.82
C SER A 164 -5.57 6.48 2.19
N PRO A 165 -5.58 6.34 0.86
CA PRO A 165 -6.32 5.24 0.23
C PRO A 165 -5.81 3.93 0.83
N ALA A 166 -6.71 3.13 1.41
CA ALA A 166 -6.36 1.81 1.89
C ALA A 166 -5.58 1.07 0.78
N GLU A 167 -4.50 0.36 1.13
CA GLU A 167 -3.71 -0.40 0.15
C GLU A 167 -4.66 -1.28 -0.68
N SER A 168 -4.95 -0.83 -1.90
CA SER A 168 -5.59 -1.67 -2.90
C SER A 168 -4.56 -2.68 -3.38
N ASP A 169 -5.00 -3.86 -3.85
CA ASP A 169 -4.13 -4.87 -4.49
C ASP A 169 -3.29 -4.31 -5.67
N SER A 170 -3.69 -3.16 -6.19
CA SER A 170 -3.07 -2.49 -7.34
C SER A 170 -2.16 -1.31 -6.96
N SER A 171 -2.04 -0.99 -5.67
CA SER A 171 -1.16 0.09 -5.19
C SER A 171 0.31 -0.21 -5.56
N PRO A 172 1.09 0.80 -6.00
CA PRO A 172 2.48 0.57 -6.36
C PRO A 172 3.35 0.16 -5.16
N ARG A 173 4.17 -0.88 -5.32
CA ARG A 173 5.17 -1.29 -4.33
C ARG A 173 6.53 -0.65 -4.60
N ALA A 174 7.42 -0.67 -3.61
CA ALA A 174 8.78 -0.17 -3.77
C ALA A 174 9.54 -0.84 -4.92
N GLY A 175 9.30 -2.15 -5.16
CA GLY A 175 9.91 -2.89 -6.27
C GLY A 175 9.37 -2.53 -7.66
N ASP A 176 8.14 -2.03 -7.76
CA ASP A 176 7.52 -1.70 -9.05
C ASP A 176 8.17 -0.48 -9.70
N GLY A 177 8.60 0.48 -8.89
CA GLY A 177 9.24 1.71 -9.35
C GLY A 177 9.33 2.71 -8.21
N LEU A 178 10.49 3.37 -8.07
CA LEU A 178 10.74 4.34 -7.02
C LEU A 178 11.35 5.60 -7.61
N ILE A 179 10.81 6.75 -7.23
CA ILE A 179 11.36 8.06 -7.50
C ILE A 179 11.50 8.81 -6.16
N ARG A 180 12.64 9.47 -5.96
CA ARG A 180 12.86 10.38 -4.83
C ARG A 180 12.91 11.81 -5.34
N LEU A 181 12.08 12.66 -4.76
CA LEU A 181 11.99 14.08 -5.08
C LEU A 181 12.66 14.94 -4.01
N ASP A 182 13.12 16.13 -4.41
CA ASP A 182 13.52 17.21 -3.51
C ASP A 182 12.33 18.07 -3.05
N ALA A 183 12.62 19.11 -2.27
CA ALA A 183 11.66 20.05 -1.71
C ALA A 183 10.95 20.92 -2.76
N GLU A 184 11.39 20.89 -4.02
CA GLU A 184 10.80 21.59 -5.15
C GLU A 184 10.06 20.63 -6.11
N GLY A 185 10.06 19.32 -5.85
CA GLY A 185 9.41 18.33 -6.70
C GLY A 185 10.24 17.87 -7.91
N ARG A 186 11.57 18.11 -7.89
CA ARG A 186 12.49 17.62 -8.91
C ARG A 186 13.03 16.25 -8.54
N VAL A 187 13.28 15.44 -9.57
CA VAL A 187 13.77 14.07 -9.40
C VAL A 187 15.25 14.06 -9.02
N VAL A 188 15.56 13.61 -7.80
CA VAL A 188 16.93 13.40 -7.32
C VAL A 188 17.42 11.98 -7.65
N TYR A 189 16.47 11.03 -7.67
CA TYR A 189 16.73 9.64 -8.01
C TYR A 189 15.51 9.00 -8.65
N ALA A 190 15.73 8.11 -9.61
CA ALA A 190 14.72 7.23 -10.18
C ALA A 190 15.28 5.82 -10.34
N SER A 191 14.51 4.80 -9.94
CA SER A 191 14.88 3.41 -10.15
C SER A 191 14.80 3.02 -11.63
N PRO A 192 15.45 1.92 -12.07
CA PRO A 192 15.37 1.47 -13.46
C PRO A 192 13.93 1.22 -13.94
N ASN A 193 13.07 0.73 -13.06
CA ASN A 193 11.65 0.50 -13.38
C ASN A 193 10.90 1.82 -13.53
N ALA A 194 11.19 2.82 -12.68
CA ALA A 194 10.66 4.17 -12.81
C ALA A 194 11.02 4.82 -14.15
N VAL A 195 12.29 4.74 -14.55
CA VAL A 195 12.76 5.23 -15.86
C VAL A 195 12.04 4.50 -16.99
N SER A 196 11.89 3.18 -16.88
CA SER A 196 11.21 2.36 -17.90
C SER A 196 9.74 2.74 -18.06
N ALA A 197 9.02 2.98 -16.96
CA ALA A 197 7.62 3.40 -16.99
C ALA A 197 7.45 4.78 -17.64
N PHE A 198 8.28 5.77 -17.28
CA PHE A 198 8.22 7.10 -17.89
C PHE A 198 8.59 7.09 -19.38
N ARG A 199 9.51 6.21 -19.81
CA ARG A 199 9.78 5.99 -21.24
C ARG A 199 8.55 5.45 -21.98
N ARG A 200 7.79 4.53 -21.36
CA ARG A 200 6.54 4.02 -21.93
C ARG A 200 5.45 5.10 -22.03
N LEU A 201 5.44 6.05 -21.10
CA LEU A 201 4.58 7.25 -21.17
C LEU A 201 5.03 8.27 -22.23
N GLY A 202 6.19 8.07 -22.87
CA GLY A 202 6.69 8.92 -23.95
C GLY A 202 7.84 9.87 -23.57
N LEU A 203 8.44 9.74 -22.37
CA LEU A 203 9.61 10.54 -22.01
C LEU A 203 10.83 10.12 -22.84
N THR A 204 11.39 11.07 -23.61
CA THR A 204 12.58 10.84 -24.46
C THR A 204 13.91 11.22 -23.79
N GLY A 205 13.87 12.10 -22.77
CA GLY A 205 15.04 12.57 -22.04
C GLY A 205 15.28 11.86 -20.70
N ASP A 206 16.22 12.39 -19.92
CA ASP A 206 16.50 11.91 -18.57
C ASP A 206 15.38 12.25 -17.61
N LEU A 207 15.01 11.28 -16.77
CA LEU A 207 14.02 11.48 -15.70
C LEU A 207 14.64 12.17 -14.49
N VAL A 208 15.94 12.04 -14.25
CA VAL A 208 16.63 12.71 -13.14
C VAL A 208 16.84 14.19 -13.47
N GLY A 209 16.54 15.07 -12.53
CA GLY A 209 16.71 16.53 -12.63
C GLY A 209 15.48 17.30 -13.13
N VAL A 210 14.52 16.63 -13.78
CA VAL A 210 13.28 17.29 -14.22
C VAL A 210 12.30 17.45 -13.06
N HIS A 211 11.41 18.44 -13.16
CA HIS A 211 10.27 18.57 -12.26
C HIS A 211 9.24 17.48 -12.60
N LEU A 212 8.94 16.58 -11.65
CA LEU A 212 8.17 15.37 -11.95
C LEU A 212 6.73 15.71 -12.35
N GLY A 213 6.03 16.54 -11.57
CA GLY A 213 4.63 16.87 -11.83
C GLY A 213 4.39 17.55 -13.18
N GLU A 214 5.13 18.62 -13.48
CA GLU A 214 5.10 19.27 -14.79
C GLU A 214 5.39 18.30 -15.95
N THR A 215 6.38 17.42 -15.78
CA THR A 215 6.72 16.43 -16.81
C THR A 215 5.60 15.44 -17.03
N THR A 216 5.02 14.91 -15.95
CA THR A 216 3.87 14.01 -16.00
C THR A 216 2.66 14.69 -16.66
N ALA A 217 2.34 15.93 -16.30
CA ALA A 217 1.24 16.68 -16.88
C ALA A 217 1.45 17.01 -18.38
N ARG A 218 2.69 17.18 -18.84
CA ARG A 218 2.99 17.33 -20.27
C ARG A 218 2.82 16.02 -21.05
N LEU A 219 3.20 14.89 -20.45
CA LEU A 219 3.12 13.57 -21.09
C LEU A 219 1.68 13.05 -21.14
N ALA A 220 0.93 13.25 -20.06
CA ALA A 220 -0.46 12.86 -19.89
C ALA A 220 -1.29 14.10 -19.52
N PRO A 221 -1.62 14.97 -20.49
CA PRO A 221 -2.46 16.13 -20.23
C PRO A 221 -3.84 15.68 -19.73
N PRO A 222 -4.41 16.35 -18.72
CA PRO A 222 -5.68 15.94 -18.15
C PRO A 222 -6.82 16.08 -19.17
N GLU A 223 -7.72 15.09 -19.20
CA GLU A 223 -8.96 15.18 -19.95
C GLU A 223 -10.03 15.90 -19.12
N GLY A 224 -10.33 17.15 -19.48
CA GLY A 224 -11.38 17.95 -18.84
C GLY A 224 -10.93 18.75 -17.61
N LEU A 225 -11.91 19.21 -16.83
CA LEU A 225 -11.67 19.97 -15.60
C LEU A 225 -11.30 18.99 -14.47
N VAL A 226 -10.17 19.23 -13.82
CA VAL A 226 -9.70 18.44 -12.68
C VAL A 226 -9.70 19.33 -11.45
N GLU A 227 -10.28 18.84 -10.35
CA GLU A 227 -10.30 19.57 -9.07
C GLU A 227 -8.88 19.78 -8.52
N GLU A 228 -8.02 18.77 -8.65
CA GLU A 228 -6.64 18.81 -8.20
C GLU A 228 -5.67 18.55 -9.38
N PRO A 229 -4.78 19.50 -9.70
CA PRO A 229 -3.83 19.32 -10.79
C PRO A 229 -2.88 18.15 -10.55
N ILE A 230 -2.75 17.23 -11.53
CA ILE A 230 -1.81 16.10 -11.51
C ILE A 230 -0.38 16.57 -11.17
N ALA A 231 0.03 17.72 -11.72
CA ALA A 231 1.35 18.29 -11.46
C ALA A 231 1.58 18.57 -9.97
N TRP A 232 0.57 18.99 -9.23
CA TRP A 232 0.66 19.27 -7.81
C TRP A 232 0.72 17.99 -6.96
N LEU A 233 -0.16 17.02 -7.27
CA LEU A 233 -0.22 15.72 -6.60
C LEU A 233 1.07 14.92 -6.76
N VAL A 234 1.52 14.74 -8.01
CA VAL A 234 2.71 13.92 -8.35
C VAL A 234 4.01 14.53 -7.83
N SER A 235 4.04 15.85 -7.63
CA SER A 235 5.22 16.51 -7.05
C SER A 235 5.30 16.35 -5.53
N GLY A 236 4.31 15.67 -4.91
CA GLY A 236 4.18 15.54 -3.46
C GLY A 236 3.96 16.88 -2.75
N LEU A 237 3.45 17.88 -3.47
CA LEU A 237 3.23 19.24 -2.94
C LEU A 237 1.88 19.36 -2.23
N ALA A 238 1.03 18.33 -2.31
CA ALA A 238 -0.25 18.27 -1.63
C ALA A 238 -0.15 18.12 -0.11
N GLY A 239 1.03 17.77 0.42
CA GLY A 239 1.24 17.59 1.86
C GLY A 239 0.51 16.38 2.47
N ARG A 240 -0.07 15.53 1.63
CA ARG A 240 -0.72 14.26 1.98
C ARG A 240 -0.35 13.17 0.97
N ASP A 241 -0.66 11.92 1.32
CA ASP A 241 -0.63 10.82 0.36
C ASP A 241 -1.64 11.07 -0.77
N ALA A 242 -1.24 10.74 -2.00
CA ALA A 242 -2.05 10.91 -3.20
C ALA A 242 -1.70 9.83 -4.24
N GLU A 243 -2.73 9.13 -4.71
CA GLU A 243 -2.61 8.20 -5.83
C GLU A 243 -3.26 8.82 -7.08
N VAL A 244 -2.57 8.75 -8.20
CA VAL A 244 -3.07 9.17 -9.51
C VAL A 244 -2.73 8.12 -10.56
N GLU A 245 -3.60 7.98 -11.55
CA GLU A 245 -3.33 7.17 -12.72
C GLU A 245 -3.18 8.08 -13.93
N VAL A 246 -2.13 7.83 -14.73
CA VAL A 246 -1.83 8.59 -15.94
C VAL A 246 -1.76 7.64 -17.12
N GLU A 247 -2.42 8.02 -18.21
CA GLU A 247 -2.43 7.26 -19.45
C GLU A 247 -1.84 8.14 -20.55
N ALA A 248 -0.79 7.63 -21.21
CA ALA A 248 -0.15 8.28 -22.35
C ALA A 248 0.50 7.23 -23.23
N HIS A 249 0.48 7.45 -24.55
CA HIS A 249 1.11 6.56 -25.53
C HIS A 249 0.69 5.08 -25.40
N GLY A 250 -0.55 4.84 -24.94
CA GLY A 250 -1.10 3.50 -24.74
C GLY A 250 -0.55 2.75 -23.52
N ALA A 251 0.28 3.40 -22.70
CA ALA A 251 0.72 2.93 -21.40
C ALA A 251 -0.12 3.59 -20.30
N VAL A 252 -0.42 2.82 -19.25
CA VAL A 252 -1.12 3.30 -18.06
C VAL A 252 -0.22 3.08 -16.85
N VAL A 253 0.16 4.17 -16.19
CA VAL A 253 1.04 4.15 -15.03
C VAL A 253 0.29 4.74 -13.85
N ARG A 254 0.31 4.02 -12.74
CA ARG A 254 -0.20 4.49 -11.47
C ARG A 254 0.94 5.02 -10.64
N LEU A 255 0.76 6.19 -10.03
CA LEU A 255 1.73 6.84 -9.17
C LEU A 255 1.11 7.09 -7.79
N ARG A 256 1.84 6.76 -6.74
CA ARG A 256 1.51 7.09 -5.35
C ARG A 256 2.58 8.01 -4.79
N SER A 257 2.20 9.20 -4.34
CA SER A 257 3.11 10.24 -3.87
C SER A 257 2.97 10.40 -2.37
N ILE A 258 4.06 10.14 -1.65
CA ILE A 258 4.14 10.18 -0.19
C ILE A 258 5.10 11.32 0.19
N PRO A 259 4.59 12.47 0.68
CA PRO A 259 5.42 13.59 1.11
C PRO A 259 6.33 13.19 2.28
N LEU A 260 7.60 13.62 2.24
CA LEU A 260 8.56 13.40 3.31
C LEU A 260 8.70 14.68 4.13
N LEU A 261 8.21 14.61 5.38
CA LEU A 261 8.09 15.76 6.29
C LEU A 261 8.78 15.53 7.66
N PRO A 262 10.03 15.04 7.73
CA PRO A 262 10.72 14.84 9.01
C PRO A 262 10.91 16.19 9.73
N GLY A 263 10.68 16.23 11.05
CA GLY A 263 10.69 17.47 11.83
C GLY A 263 9.59 18.46 11.46
N GLY A 264 8.58 18.04 10.67
CA GLY A 264 7.55 18.92 10.11
C GLY A 264 8.04 19.81 8.97
N GLN A 265 9.29 19.66 8.51
CA GLN A 265 9.81 20.40 7.37
C GLN A 265 9.76 19.55 6.11
N ARG A 266 9.39 20.15 4.98
CA ARG A 266 9.33 19.44 3.70
C ARG A 266 10.74 19.15 3.18
N LEU A 267 11.13 17.89 3.22
CA LEU A 267 12.36 17.40 2.59
C LEU A 267 12.16 17.11 1.10
N GLY A 268 10.95 16.67 0.73
CA GLY A 268 10.59 16.28 -0.62
C GLY A 268 9.47 15.27 -0.63
N ALA A 269 9.54 14.27 -1.49
CA ALA A 269 8.55 13.19 -1.56
C ALA A 269 9.14 11.89 -2.09
N LEU A 270 8.52 10.78 -1.71
CA LEU A 270 8.70 9.48 -2.32
C LEU A 270 7.56 9.26 -3.31
N VAL A 271 7.87 8.91 -4.56
CA VAL A 271 6.86 8.54 -5.54
C VAL A 271 7.06 7.09 -5.94
N LEU A 272 6.10 6.25 -5.55
CA LEU A 272 6.01 4.87 -6.00
C LEU A 272 5.25 4.85 -7.32
N LEU A 273 5.62 3.95 -8.23
CA LEU A 273 4.87 3.82 -9.47
C LEU A 273 4.85 2.40 -10.01
N ARG A 274 3.75 2.06 -10.68
CA ARG A 274 3.52 0.75 -11.27
C ARG A 274 2.91 0.90 -12.65
N ASP A 275 3.50 0.23 -13.62
CA ASP A 275 2.87 0.08 -14.93
C ASP A 275 1.70 -0.92 -14.81
N VAL A 276 0.49 -0.41 -14.97
CA VAL A 276 -0.78 -1.14 -14.87
C VAL A 276 -1.45 -1.28 -16.24
N THR A 277 -0.71 -1.08 -17.34
CA THR A 277 -1.24 -1.12 -18.71
C THR A 277 -2.00 -2.42 -19.00
N GLU A 278 -1.38 -3.56 -18.71
CA GLU A 278 -1.99 -4.88 -18.96
C GLU A 278 -3.15 -5.17 -17.99
N LEU A 279 -3.08 -4.66 -16.76
CA LEU A 279 -4.18 -4.77 -15.80
C LEU A 279 -5.41 -3.99 -16.32
N ARG A 280 -5.22 -2.75 -16.75
CA ARG A 280 -6.29 -1.92 -17.33
C ARG A 280 -6.86 -2.49 -18.63
N ARG A 281 -6.02 -3.08 -19.48
CA ARG A 281 -6.50 -3.80 -20.69
C ARG A 281 -7.42 -4.96 -20.32
N ARG A 282 -7.05 -5.75 -19.31
CA ARG A 282 -7.88 -6.88 -18.83
C ARG A 282 -9.17 -6.40 -18.19
N GLU A 283 -9.12 -5.37 -17.35
CA GLU A 283 -10.33 -4.76 -16.73
C GLU A 283 -11.30 -4.24 -17.79
N ARG A 284 -10.82 -3.48 -18.79
CA ARG A 284 -11.65 -2.98 -19.91
C ARG A 284 -12.28 -4.14 -20.70
N ALA A 285 -11.53 -5.22 -20.94
CA ALA A 285 -12.06 -6.39 -21.63
C ALA A 285 -13.14 -7.14 -20.82
N LEU A 286 -12.98 -7.23 -19.50
CA LEU A 286 -13.99 -7.82 -18.60
C LEU A 286 -15.27 -6.98 -18.58
N LEU A 287 -15.16 -5.66 -18.41
CA LEU A 287 -16.31 -4.76 -18.42
C LEU A 287 -17.10 -4.84 -19.74
N SER A 288 -16.40 -4.92 -20.87
CA SER A 288 -17.05 -5.10 -22.18
C SER A 288 -17.78 -6.45 -22.28
N LYS A 289 -17.21 -7.54 -21.74
CA LYS A 289 -17.88 -8.85 -21.68
C LYS A 289 -19.12 -8.81 -20.79
N ASP A 290 -19.05 -8.17 -19.62
CA ASP A 290 -20.18 -8.07 -18.70
C ASP A 290 -21.33 -7.21 -19.28
N ALA A 291 -20.99 -6.17 -20.03
CA ALA A 291 -21.97 -5.39 -20.79
C ALA A 291 -22.65 -6.25 -21.87
N MET A 292 -21.87 -7.00 -22.66
CA MET A 292 -22.38 -7.90 -23.69
C MET A 292 -23.27 -9.01 -23.10
N ILE A 293 -22.85 -9.61 -21.98
CA ILE A 293 -23.63 -10.62 -21.27
C ILE A 293 -24.96 -10.03 -20.80
N ARG A 294 -24.95 -8.85 -20.18
CA ARG A 294 -26.19 -8.17 -19.77
C ARG A 294 -27.11 -7.89 -20.96
N GLU A 295 -26.57 -7.44 -22.09
CA GLU A 295 -27.36 -7.21 -23.29
C GLU A 295 -28.00 -8.51 -23.82
N ILE A 296 -27.23 -9.60 -23.91
CA ILE A 296 -27.75 -10.92 -24.32
C ILE A 296 -28.86 -11.36 -23.36
N HIS A 297 -28.66 -11.24 -22.05
CA HIS A 297 -29.69 -11.59 -21.06
C HIS A 297 -30.95 -10.75 -21.23
N HIS A 298 -30.82 -9.44 -21.44
CA HIS A 298 -31.95 -8.56 -21.73
C HIS A 298 -32.70 -9.00 -23.00
N ARG A 299 -31.98 -9.35 -24.08
CA ARG A 299 -32.59 -9.83 -25.34
C ARG A 299 -33.28 -11.18 -25.18
N VAL A 300 -32.66 -12.14 -24.50
CA VAL A 300 -33.24 -13.46 -24.23
C VAL A 300 -34.52 -13.32 -23.43
N LYS A 301 -34.53 -12.50 -22.38
CA LYS A 301 -35.74 -12.21 -21.59
C LYS A 301 -36.85 -11.63 -22.46
N ASN A 302 -36.56 -10.62 -23.30
CA ASN A 302 -37.56 -10.00 -24.17
C ASN A 302 -38.11 -10.98 -25.22
N ASN A 303 -37.26 -11.84 -25.78
CA ASN A 303 -37.66 -12.85 -26.74
C ASN A 303 -38.56 -13.90 -26.08
N LEU A 304 -38.17 -14.43 -24.91
CA LEU A 304 -39.00 -15.37 -24.15
C LEU A 304 -40.35 -14.75 -23.77
N GLN A 305 -40.37 -13.49 -23.37
CA GLN A 305 -41.62 -12.77 -23.08
C GLN A 305 -42.51 -12.62 -24.33
N THR A 306 -41.92 -12.38 -25.49
CA THR A 306 -42.66 -12.27 -26.76
C THR A 306 -43.19 -13.64 -27.20
N VAL A 307 -42.38 -14.70 -27.11
CA VAL A 307 -42.81 -16.08 -27.39
C VAL A 307 -43.94 -16.48 -26.44
N ALA A 308 -43.81 -16.23 -25.13
CA ALA A 308 -44.86 -16.46 -24.15
C ALA A 308 -46.15 -15.67 -24.47
N ALA A 309 -46.03 -14.41 -24.90
CA ALA A 309 -47.18 -13.60 -25.30
C ALA A 309 -47.87 -14.16 -26.56
N LEU A 310 -47.09 -14.64 -27.54
CA LEU A 310 -47.61 -15.28 -28.75
C LEU A 310 -48.29 -16.61 -28.44
N LEU A 311 -47.69 -17.46 -27.60
CA LEU A 311 -48.28 -18.73 -27.17
C LEU A 311 -49.62 -18.50 -26.44
N ARG A 312 -49.68 -17.50 -25.53
CA ARG A 312 -50.94 -17.07 -24.88
C ARG A 312 -51.99 -16.53 -25.85
N LEU A 313 -51.57 -15.90 -26.96
CA LEU A 313 -52.50 -15.44 -28.00
C LEU A 313 -53.02 -16.60 -28.85
N GLN A 314 -52.18 -17.59 -29.17
CA GLN A 314 -52.57 -18.80 -29.89
C GLN A 314 -53.51 -19.68 -29.05
N ALA A 315 -53.19 -19.88 -27.77
CA ALA A 315 -54.05 -20.60 -26.82
C ALA A 315 -55.46 -19.99 -26.75
N ARG A 316 -55.56 -18.65 -26.75
CA ARG A 316 -56.84 -17.93 -26.75
C ARG A 316 -57.70 -18.16 -27.99
N ARG A 317 -57.09 -18.46 -29.15
CA ARG A 317 -57.80 -18.71 -30.43
C ARG A 317 -58.27 -20.15 -30.59
N LEU A 318 -57.81 -21.07 -29.74
CA LEU A 318 -58.22 -22.48 -29.76
C LEU A 318 -59.49 -22.71 -28.94
N VAL A 319 -60.33 -23.63 -29.42
CA VAL A 319 -61.52 -24.13 -28.72
C VAL A 319 -61.07 -24.92 -27.48
N ALA A 320 -61.85 -24.85 -26.39
CA ALA A 320 -61.50 -25.51 -25.13
C ALA A 320 -61.33 -27.04 -25.31
N GLY A 321 -60.17 -27.56 -24.88
CA GLY A 321 -59.76 -28.96 -25.03
C GLY A 321 -58.28 -29.15 -24.69
N GLU A 322 -57.75 -30.36 -24.85
CA GLU A 322 -56.38 -30.74 -24.45
C GLU A 322 -55.28 -29.84 -25.07
N ALA A 323 -55.44 -29.43 -26.33
CA ALA A 323 -54.46 -28.58 -27.02
C ALA A 323 -54.32 -27.17 -26.41
N ARG A 324 -55.41 -26.63 -25.83
CA ARG A 324 -55.36 -25.34 -25.14
C ARG A 324 -54.71 -25.46 -23.76
N ALA A 325 -55.03 -26.53 -23.03
CA ALA A 325 -54.43 -26.81 -21.72
C ALA A 325 -52.90 -27.00 -21.83
N ALA A 326 -52.43 -27.73 -22.84
CA ALA A 326 -51.00 -27.94 -23.08
C ALA A 326 -50.23 -26.65 -23.40
N LEU A 327 -50.86 -25.69 -24.09
CA LEU A 327 -50.26 -24.38 -24.39
C LEU A 327 -50.26 -23.43 -23.19
N ASP A 328 -51.27 -23.52 -22.31
CA ASP A 328 -51.31 -22.74 -21.06
C ASP A 328 -50.31 -23.27 -20.01
N GLU A 329 -49.97 -24.57 -20.03
CA GLU A 329 -48.94 -25.18 -19.16
C GLU A 329 -47.50 -24.89 -19.63
N ALA A 330 -47.30 -24.69 -20.94
CA ALA A 330 -45.98 -24.45 -21.53
C ALA A 330 -45.44 -23.01 -21.35
N VAL A 331 -46.22 -22.11 -20.73
CA VAL A 331 -45.92 -20.67 -20.58
C VAL A 331 -45.78 -20.28 -19.11
#